data_AF-J5HVI9-F1
#
_entry.id   AF-J5HVI9-F1
#
_cell.length_a   1.000
_cell.length_b   1.000
_cell.length_c   1.000
_cell.angle_alpha   90.00
_cell.angle_beta   90.00
_cell.angle_gamma   90.00
#
_symmetry.space_group_name_H-M   'P 1'
#
loop_
_entity.id
_entity.type
_entity.pdbx_description
1 polymer ?
#
loop_
_entity_poly.entity_id
_entity_poly.type
_entity_poly.pdbx_seq_one_letter_code
_entity_poly.pdbx_strand_id
1 'polypeptide(L)'
;MEMMNLEQYQVLLDVVRQQYASVVWTHKIQEKQADIYFKRYNLLEIVNIVFASLTSCGIVSTIFWGELCAKIITMFFSFVTLAITAYYKSFDLKSIGYGNKVSANEFLVIRNRLLHIIADIHIHRKSCEEIEEDFSHVMETLDNLYAHAAQTTDGAVKMAMKGLKEREEYTYSNEEIDRFLPPQLRGRIDS
;
A
#
# COMPACT_ATOMS: atom_id res chain seq x y z
N MET A 1 -39.20 20.14 7.89
CA MET A 1 -38.85 19.55 6.58
C MET A 1 -37.36 19.80 6.28
N GLU A 2 -36.87 21.03 6.38
CA GLU A 2 -35.42 21.35 6.26
C GLU A 2 -34.51 20.63 7.27
N MET A 3 -34.83 20.65 8.58
CA MET A 3 -34.00 19.96 9.58
C MET A 3 -33.93 18.43 9.39
N MET A 4 -34.98 17.83 8.83
CA MET A 4 -35.03 16.39 8.55
C MET A 4 -34.14 16.01 7.36
N ASN A 5 -33.92 16.95 6.42
CA ASN A 5 -33.03 16.79 5.29
C ASN A 5 -31.56 16.89 5.73
N LEU A 6 -31.22 17.85 6.61
CA LEU A 6 -29.85 18.04 7.10
C LEU A 6 -29.36 16.83 7.92
N GLU A 7 -30.24 16.21 8.71
CA GLU A 7 -29.91 14.99 9.46
C GLU A 7 -29.57 13.82 8.53
N GLN A 8 -30.31 13.66 7.42
CA GLN A 8 -30.02 12.63 6.41
C GLN A 8 -28.65 12.82 5.75
N TYR A 9 -28.33 14.05 5.32
CA TYR A 9 -27.00 14.35 4.79
C TYR A 9 -25.89 14.09 5.80
N GLN A 10 -26.11 14.43 7.08
CA GLN A 10 -25.12 14.19 8.11
C GLN A 10 -24.86 12.71 8.36
N VAL A 11 -25.91 11.88 8.39
CA VAL A 11 -25.76 10.42 8.53
C VAL A 11 -24.99 9.85 7.34
N LEU A 12 -25.33 10.26 6.12
CA LEU A 12 -24.64 9.83 4.91
C LEU A 12 -23.17 10.27 4.91
N LEU A 13 -22.90 11.51 5.33
CA LEU A 13 -21.55 12.05 5.47
C LEU A 13 -20.70 11.20 6.42
N ASP A 14 -21.24 10.84 7.58
CA ASP A 14 -20.53 10.05 8.59
C ASP A 14 -20.13 8.67 8.03
N VAL A 15 -21.02 8.01 7.29
CA VAL A 15 -20.74 6.72 6.64
C VAL A 15 -19.67 6.86 5.55
N VAL A 16 -19.79 7.85 4.66
CA VAL A 16 -18.81 8.07 3.58
C VAL A 16 -17.43 8.41 4.16
N ARG A 17 -17.38 9.21 5.25
CA ARG A 17 -16.15 9.58 5.96
C ARG A 17 -15.43 8.36 6.55
N GLN A 18 -16.16 7.42 7.15
CA GLN A 18 -15.57 6.17 7.66
C GLN A 18 -14.95 5.34 6.53
N GLN A 19 -15.67 5.18 5.41
CA GLN A 19 -15.14 4.45 4.26
C GLN A 19 -13.95 5.16 3.61
N TYR A 20 -14.00 6.49 3.52
CA TYR A 20 -12.88 7.29 3.03
C TYR A 20 -11.60 7.03 3.84
N ALA A 21 -11.69 7.10 5.16
CA ALA A 21 -10.54 6.82 6.02
C ALA A 21 -10.03 5.39 5.86
N SER A 22 -10.93 4.40 5.77
CA SER A 22 -10.55 3.01 5.49
C SER A 22 -9.74 2.87 4.20
N VAL A 23 -10.20 3.50 3.11
CA VAL A 23 -9.51 3.48 1.82
C VAL A 23 -8.17 4.23 1.87
N VAL A 24 -8.07 5.36 2.58
CA VAL A 24 -6.80 6.07 2.80
C VAL A 24 -5.77 5.13 3.45
N TRP A 25 -6.19 4.37 4.46
CA TRP A 25 -5.32 3.41 5.14
C TRP A 25 -4.92 2.26 4.24
N THR A 26 -5.87 1.61 3.57
CA THR A 26 -5.58 0.50 2.66
C THR A 26 -4.64 0.92 1.53
N HIS A 27 -4.87 2.08 0.92
CA HIS A 27 -3.96 2.68 -0.05
C HIS A 27 -2.54 2.80 0.53
N LYS A 28 -2.41 3.33 1.75
CA LYS A 28 -1.11 3.52 2.38
C LYS A 28 -0.39 2.21 2.70
N ILE A 29 -1.13 1.19 3.14
CA ILE A 29 -0.61 -0.15 3.40
C ILE A 29 -0.05 -0.75 2.11
N GLN A 30 -0.77 -0.63 0.99
CA GLN A 30 -0.33 -1.13 -0.31
C GLN A 30 0.94 -0.43 -0.80
N GLU A 31 1.03 0.90 -0.67
CA GLU A 31 2.27 1.65 -0.96
C GLU A 31 3.45 1.12 -0.13
N LYS A 32 3.24 0.91 1.19
CA LYS A 32 4.29 0.43 2.07
C LYS A 32 4.69 -1.01 1.79
N GLN A 33 3.75 -1.87 1.42
CA GLN A 33 4.05 -3.23 1.01
C GLN A 33 4.91 -3.27 -0.26
N ALA A 34 4.60 -2.42 -1.25
CA ALA A 34 5.42 -2.27 -2.45
C ALA A 34 6.85 -1.82 -2.11
N ASP A 35 7.00 -0.79 -1.26
CA ASP A 35 8.31 -0.30 -0.81
C ASP A 35 9.15 -1.39 -0.14
N ILE A 36 8.53 -2.24 0.69
CA ILE A 36 9.23 -3.35 1.37
C ILE A 36 9.78 -4.34 0.36
N TYR A 37 8.97 -4.74 -0.62
CA TYR A 37 9.40 -5.69 -1.63
C TYR A 37 10.51 -5.12 -2.51
N PHE A 38 10.41 -3.88 -2.95
CA PHE A 38 11.47 -3.23 -3.72
C PHE A 38 12.76 -3.06 -2.93
N LYS A 39 12.68 -2.69 -1.64
CA LYS A 39 13.88 -2.60 -0.78
C LYS A 39 14.55 -3.95 -0.59
N ARG A 40 13.78 -5.01 -0.34
CA ARG A 40 14.32 -6.38 -0.21
C ARG A 40 14.96 -6.85 -1.51
N TYR A 41 14.30 -6.62 -2.64
CA TYR A 41 14.84 -6.94 -3.95
C TYR A 41 16.17 -6.21 -4.21
N ASN A 42 16.21 -4.89 -4.01
CA ASN A 42 17.43 -4.09 -4.23
C ASN A 42 18.58 -4.54 -3.32
N LEU A 43 18.30 -4.91 -2.06
CA LEU A 43 19.33 -5.42 -1.16
C LEU A 43 19.92 -6.74 -1.68
N LEU A 44 19.07 -7.69 -2.06
CA LEU A 44 19.51 -8.97 -2.64
C LEU A 44 20.30 -8.74 -3.94
N GLU A 45 19.89 -7.77 -4.75
CA GLU A 45 20.54 -7.47 -6.03
C GLU A 45 21.93 -6.88 -5.82
N ILE A 46 22.09 -5.96 -4.88
CA ILE A 46 23.39 -5.39 -4.52
C ILE A 46 24.33 -6.50 -4.01
N VAL A 47 23.84 -7.37 -3.12
CA VAL A 47 24.62 -8.51 -2.62
C VAL A 47 25.02 -9.41 -3.79
N ASN A 48 24.08 -9.77 -4.66
CA ASN A 48 24.34 -10.64 -5.80
C ASN A 48 25.41 -10.06 -6.74
N ILE A 49 25.32 -8.78 -7.08
CA ILE A 49 26.30 -8.08 -7.93
C ILE A 49 27.68 -8.10 -7.27
N VAL A 50 27.78 -7.75 -5.98
CA VAL A 50 29.07 -7.75 -5.26
C VAL A 50 29.70 -9.15 -5.28
N PHE A 51 28.95 -10.19 -4.91
CA PHE A 51 29.46 -11.56 -4.89
C PHE A 51 29.77 -12.09 -6.29
N ALA A 52 28.99 -11.73 -7.32
CA ALA A 52 29.26 -12.12 -8.70
C ALA A 52 30.53 -11.44 -9.25
N SER A 53 30.73 -10.16 -8.96
CA SER A 53 31.97 -9.44 -9.31
C SER A 53 33.18 -10.04 -8.60
N LEU A 54 33.07 -10.32 -7.29
CA LEU A 54 34.13 -10.99 -6.52
C LEU A 54 34.43 -12.40 -7.03
N THR A 55 33.40 -13.15 -7.44
CA THR A 55 33.57 -14.47 -8.08
C THR A 55 34.36 -14.33 -9.37
N SER A 56 34.04 -13.36 -10.22
CA SER A 56 34.75 -13.09 -11.48
C SER A 56 36.23 -12.77 -11.24
N CYS A 57 36.53 -11.86 -10.30
CA CYS A 57 37.91 -11.54 -9.91
C CYS A 57 38.64 -12.75 -9.30
N GLY A 58 37.94 -13.53 -8.48
CA GLY A 58 38.46 -14.75 -7.86
C GLY A 58 38.85 -15.80 -8.90
N ILE A 59 38.00 -16.04 -9.90
CA ILE A 59 38.31 -16.95 -11.03
C ILE A 59 39.59 -16.52 -11.73
N VAL A 60 39.73 -15.23 -12.06
CA VAL A 60 40.95 -14.70 -12.68
C VAL A 60 42.17 -14.96 -11.80
N SER A 61 42.08 -14.66 -10.50
CA SER A 61 43.18 -14.91 -9.56
C SER A 61 43.57 -16.39 -9.49
N THR A 62 42.59 -17.31 -9.49
CA THR A 62 42.88 -18.75 -9.45
C THR A 62 43.61 -19.28 -10.68
N ILE A 63 43.39 -18.68 -11.85
CA ILE A 63 44.07 -19.07 -13.11
C ILE A 63 45.54 -18.64 -13.07
N PHE A 64 45.84 -17.44 -12.57
CA PHE A 64 47.18 -16.86 -12.63
C PHE A 64 48.07 -17.19 -11.41
N TRP A 65 47.50 -17.24 -10.20
CA TRP A 65 48.26 -17.48 -8.96
C TRP A 65 48.06 -18.90 -8.37
N GLY A 66 47.01 -19.62 -8.75
CA GLY A 66 46.84 -21.04 -8.43
C GLY A 66 46.59 -21.40 -6.96
N GLU A 67 46.45 -20.42 -6.06
CA GLU A 67 46.32 -20.66 -4.62
C GLU A 67 45.03 -21.37 -4.22
N LEU A 68 45.14 -22.39 -3.34
CA LEU A 68 44.01 -23.16 -2.84
C LEU A 68 43.02 -22.30 -2.05
N CYS A 69 43.51 -21.30 -1.32
CA CYS A 69 42.68 -20.32 -0.61
C CYS A 69 41.79 -19.52 -1.57
N ALA A 70 42.34 -19.03 -2.69
CA ALA A 70 41.58 -18.30 -3.69
C ALA A 70 40.45 -19.16 -4.31
N LYS A 71 40.71 -20.46 -4.52
CA LYS A 71 39.71 -21.41 -5.04
C LYS A 71 38.54 -21.61 -4.08
N ILE A 72 38.82 -21.80 -2.78
CA ILE A 72 37.77 -21.98 -1.76
C ILE A 72 36.91 -20.73 -1.63
N ILE A 73 37.52 -19.54 -1.59
CA ILE A 73 36.80 -18.26 -1.50
C ILE A 73 35.92 -18.05 -2.73
N THR A 74 36.46 -18.31 -3.93
CA THR A 74 35.71 -18.18 -5.19
C THR A 74 34.53 -19.14 -5.27
N MET A 75 34.70 -20.39 -4.81
CA MET A 75 33.62 -21.37 -4.72
C MET A 75 32.50 -20.92 -3.76
N PHE A 76 32.87 -20.34 -2.61
CA PHE A 76 31.88 -19.81 -1.68
C PHE A 76 31.09 -18.66 -2.30
N PHE A 77 31.77 -17.71 -2.96
CA PHE A 77 31.10 -16.59 -3.61
C PHE A 77 30.16 -17.04 -4.73
N SER A 78 30.58 -18.02 -5.55
CA SER A 78 29.73 -18.56 -6.61
C SER A 78 28.50 -19.28 -6.06
N PHE A 79 28.63 -19.98 -4.93
CA PHE A 79 27.50 -20.61 -4.25
C PHE A 79 26.49 -19.57 -3.74
N VAL A 80 26.95 -18.46 -3.15
CA VAL A 80 26.07 -17.36 -2.70
C VAL A 80 25.32 -16.75 -3.88
N THR A 81 26.01 -16.41 -4.98
CA THR A 81 25.39 -15.90 -6.21
C THR A 81 24.36 -16.87 -6.79
N LEU A 82 24.68 -18.17 -6.82
CA LEU A 82 23.74 -19.20 -7.26
C LEU A 82 22.50 -19.27 -6.36
N ALA A 83 22.67 -19.22 -5.03
CA ALA A 83 21.56 -19.26 -4.10
C ALA A 83 20.61 -18.06 -4.28
N ILE A 84 21.15 -16.85 -4.46
CA ILE A 84 20.34 -15.65 -4.71
C ILE A 84 19.63 -15.74 -6.06
N THR A 85 20.31 -16.22 -7.10
CA THR A 85 19.72 -16.41 -8.45
C THR A 85 18.59 -17.45 -8.42
N ALA A 86 18.77 -18.54 -7.67
CA ALA A 86 17.72 -19.54 -7.47
C ALA A 86 16.54 -18.96 -6.69
N TYR A 87 16.79 -18.13 -5.67
CA TYR A 87 15.75 -17.42 -4.94
C TYR A 87 14.89 -16.53 -5.86
N TYR A 88 15.50 -15.77 -6.78
CA TYR A 88 14.74 -14.96 -7.75
C TYR A 88 13.85 -15.79 -8.67
N LYS A 89 14.28 -17.01 -9.02
CA LYS A 89 13.46 -17.91 -9.85
C LYS A 89 12.21 -18.39 -9.10
N SER A 90 12.28 -18.50 -7.78
CA SER A 90 11.17 -18.94 -6.93
C SER A 90 10.31 -17.80 -6.41
N PHE A 91 10.88 -16.60 -6.22
CA PHE A 91 10.20 -15.46 -5.63
C PHE A 91 10.45 -14.18 -6.44
N ASP A 92 9.46 -13.81 -7.27
CA ASP A 92 9.49 -12.55 -8.01
C ASP A 92 9.02 -11.37 -7.13
N LEU A 93 9.89 -10.97 -6.20
CA LEU A 93 9.62 -9.83 -5.31
C LEU A 93 9.31 -8.54 -6.08
N LYS A 94 9.89 -8.38 -7.28
CA LYS A 94 9.69 -7.21 -8.11
C LYS A 94 8.26 -7.19 -8.65
N SER A 95 7.79 -8.31 -9.24
CA SER A 95 6.42 -8.46 -9.71
C SER A 95 5.40 -8.29 -8.59
N ILE A 96 5.63 -8.91 -7.42
CA ILE A 96 4.74 -8.76 -6.26
C ILE A 96 4.68 -7.28 -5.81
N GLY A 97 5.83 -6.61 -5.71
CA GLY A 97 5.88 -5.17 -5.38
C GLY A 97 5.16 -4.29 -6.39
N TYR A 98 5.24 -4.61 -7.69
CA TYR A 98 4.44 -3.94 -8.72
C TYR A 98 2.95 -4.20 -8.54
N GLY A 99 2.53 -5.42 -8.20
CA GLY A 99 1.14 -5.74 -7.87
C GLY A 99 0.59 -4.87 -6.75
N ASN A 100 1.34 -4.71 -5.65
CA ASN A 100 0.93 -3.80 -4.57
C ASN A 100 0.86 -2.33 -5.02
N LYS A 101 1.76 -1.89 -5.91
CA LYS A 101 1.71 -0.53 -6.47
C LYS A 101 0.49 -0.30 -7.36
N VAL A 102 0.10 -1.31 -8.15
CA VAL A 102 -1.13 -1.27 -8.95
C VAL A 102 -2.34 -1.17 -8.03
N SER A 103 -2.46 -2.06 -7.03
CA SER A 103 -3.56 -1.99 -6.05
C SER A 103 -3.59 -0.66 -5.30
N ALA A 104 -2.44 -0.10 -4.91
CA ALA A 104 -2.38 1.22 -4.27
C ALA A 104 -2.99 2.31 -5.18
N ASN A 105 -2.68 2.30 -6.48
CA ASN A 105 -3.26 3.24 -7.44
C ASN A 105 -4.77 3.03 -7.63
N GLU A 106 -5.26 1.81 -7.59
CA GLU A 106 -6.70 1.51 -7.67
C GLU A 106 -7.44 2.06 -6.43
N PHE A 107 -6.90 1.83 -5.23
CA PHE A 107 -7.45 2.42 -4.00
C PHE A 107 -7.37 3.95 -4.00
N LEU A 108 -6.35 4.54 -4.62
CA LEU A 108 -6.22 6.00 -4.79
C LEU A 108 -7.39 6.58 -5.59
N VAL A 109 -7.86 5.87 -6.61
CA VAL A 109 -9.03 6.28 -7.41
C VAL A 109 -10.28 6.27 -6.56
N ILE A 110 -10.53 5.18 -5.80
CA ILE A 110 -11.69 5.11 -4.89
C ILE A 110 -11.64 6.22 -3.85
N ARG A 111 -10.47 6.47 -3.25
CA ARG A 111 -10.26 7.55 -2.28
C ARG A 111 -10.69 8.90 -2.85
N ASN A 112 -10.29 9.20 -4.09
CA ASN A 112 -10.62 10.47 -4.73
C ASN A 112 -12.12 10.57 -5.03
N ARG A 113 -12.78 9.48 -5.46
CA ARG A 113 -14.24 9.44 -5.66
C ARG A 113 -14.99 9.69 -4.34
N LEU A 114 -14.57 9.06 -3.25
CA LEU A 114 -15.14 9.29 -1.93
C LEU A 114 -14.95 10.74 -1.45
N LEU A 115 -13.79 11.34 -1.72
CA LEU A 115 -13.56 12.76 -1.42
C LEU A 115 -14.53 13.67 -2.18
N HIS A 116 -14.81 13.36 -3.44
CA HIS A 116 -15.80 14.09 -4.22
C HIS A 116 -17.21 13.96 -3.64
N ILE A 117 -17.60 12.77 -3.18
CA ILE A 117 -18.88 12.56 -2.51
C ILE A 117 -18.97 13.38 -1.21
N ILE A 118 -17.92 13.37 -0.39
CA ILE A 118 -17.85 14.20 0.83
C ILE A 118 -18.05 15.69 0.48
N ALA A 119 -17.44 16.17 -0.60
CA ALA A 119 -17.59 17.54 -1.05
C ALA A 119 -19.02 17.84 -1.55
N ASP A 120 -19.61 16.95 -2.34
CA ASP A 120 -20.99 17.08 -2.85
C ASP A 120 -22.00 17.13 -1.69
N ILE A 121 -21.77 16.38 -0.62
CA ILE A 121 -22.58 16.43 0.62
C ILE A 121 -22.45 17.79 1.31
N HIS A 122 -21.23 18.29 1.54
CA HIS A 122 -21.01 19.57 2.24
C HIS A 122 -21.67 20.76 1.53
N ILE A 123 -21.70 20.74 0.20
CA ILE A 123 -22.30 21.84 -0.58
C ILE A 123 -23.76 21.56 -0.98
N HIS A 124 -24.36 20.47 -0.48
CA HIS A 124 -25.73 20.03 -0.81
C HIS A 124 -25.99 20.02 -2.32
N ARG A 125 -25.04 19.51 -3.11
CA ARG A 125 -25.06 19.61 -4.58
C ARG A 125 -26.18 18.78 -5.22
N LYS A 126 -26.45 17.62 -4.62
CA LYS A 126 -27.31 16.54 -5.11
C LYS A 126 -28.21 16.09 -3.97
N SER A 127 -29.34 15.46 -4.25
CA SER A 127 -30.21 14.90 -3.20
C SER A 127 -29.52 13.77 -2.44
N CYS A 128 -29.99 13.45 -1.22
CA CYS A 128 -29.47 12.31 -0.47
C CYS A 128 -29.57 11.00 -1.28
N GLU A 129 -30.66 10.81 -2.02
CA GLU A 129 -30.89 9.61 -2.85
C GLU A 129 -29.86 9.51 -3.99
N GLU A 130 -29.57 10.60 -4.70
CA GLU A 130 -28.57 10.63 -5.76
C GLU A 130 -27.15 10.34 -5.22
N ILE A 131 -26.83 10.85 -4.02
CA ILE A 131 -25.55 10.61 -3.38
C ILE A 131 -25.44 9.17 -2.87
N GLU A 132 -26.51 8.61 -2.32
CA GLU A 132 -26.57 7.20 -1.90
C GLU A 132 -26.35 6.25 -3.08
N GLU A 133 -26.92 6.55 -4.26
CA GLU A 133 -26.70 5.77 -5.48
C GLU A 133 -25.23 5.85 -5.94
N ASP A 134 -24.66 7.05 -6.03
CA ASP A 134 -23.23 7.26 -6.35
C ASP A 134 -22.32 6.51 -5.37
N PHE A 135 -22.61 6.61 -4.07
CA PHE A 135 -21.86 5.96 -3.01
C PHE A 135 -21.95 4.43 -3.12
N SER A 136 -23.13 3.88 -3.38
CA SER A 136 -23.34 2.44 -3.57
C SER A 136 -22.51 1.90 -4.73
N HIS A 137 -22.45 2.61 -5.86
CA HIS A 137 -21.58 2.23 -6.99
C HIS A 137 -20.09 2.30 -6.65
N VAL A 138 -19.67 3.28 -5.85
CA VAL A 138 -18.28 3.35 -5.35
C VAL A 138 -17.98 2.16 -4.44
N MET A 139 -18.91 1.77 -3.56
CA MET A 139 -18.76 0.62 -2.66
C MET A 139 -18.70 -0.71 -3.42
N GLU A 140 -19.54 -0.91 -4.44
CA GLU A 140 -19.45 -2.10 -5.30
C GLU A 140 -18.09 -2.20 -6.00
N THR A 141 -17.56 -1.06 -6.48
CA THR A 141 -16.22 -1.01 -7.07
C THR A 141 -15.15 -1.35 -6.02
N LEU A 142 -15.32 -0.86 -4.80
CA LEU A 142 -14.39 -1.07 -3.69
C LEU A 142 -14.37 -2.53 -3.21
N ASP A 143 -15.54 -3.16 -3.09
CA ASP A 143 -15.67 -4.57 -2.68
C ASP A 143 -15.02 -5.50 -3.72
N ASN A 144 -15.27 -5.23 -5.00
CA ASN A 144 -14.58 -5.93 -6.08
C ASN A 144 -13.07 -5.73 -6.02
N LEU A 145 -12.60 -4.52 -5.71
CA LEU A 145 -11.17 -4.25 -5.56
C LEU A 145 -10.58 -5.02 -4.38
N TYR A 146 -11.26 -5.10 -3.23
CA TYR A 146 -10.80 -5.89 -2.09
C TYR A 146 -10.65 -7.38 -2.41
N ALA A 147 -11.55 -7.94 -3.22
CA ALA A 147 -11.47 -9.34 -3.64
C ALA A 147 -10.24 -9.68 -4.51
N HIS A 148 -9.68 -8.68 -5.21
CA HIS A 148 -8.60 -8.87 -6.18
C HIS A 148 -7.28 -8.19 -5.78
N ALA A 149 -7.26 -7.43 -4.68
CA ALA A 149 -6.09 -6.70 -4.24
C ALA A 149 -4.91 -7.64 -3.94
N ALA A 150 -3.70 -7.16 -4.24
CA ALA A 150 -2.48 -7.90 -3.93
C ALA A 150 -2.38 -8.18 -2.41
N GLN A 151 -2.01 -9.43 -2.07
CA GLN A 151 -1.86 -9.86 -0.68
C GLN A 151 -0.86 -8.98 0.07
N THR A 152 -1.18 -8.66 1.33
CA THR A 152 -0.31 -7.90 2.23
C THR A 152 0.24 -8.82 3.32
N THR A 153 1.37 -8.45 3.91
CA THR A 153 2.00 -9.21 5.00
C THR A 153 1.78 -8.52 6.33
N ASP A 154 1.76 -9.29 7.43
CA ASP A 154 1.67 -8.77 8.80
C ASP A 154 2.72 -7.69 9.11
N GLY A 155 3.88 -7.73 8.44
CA GLY A 155 4.91 -6.71 8.56
C GLY A 155 4.50 -5.36 7.97
N ALA A 156 3.79 -5.33 6.85
CA ALA A 156 3.26 -4.09 6.27
C ALA A 156 2.08 -3.55 7.07
N VAL A 157 1.21 -4.43 7.57
CA VAL A 157 0.13 -4.07 8.50
C VAL A 157 0.74 -3.47 9.77
N LYS A 158 1.71 -4.14 10.40
CA LYS A 158 2.40 -3.61 11.60
C LYS A 158 3.17 -2.32 11.34
N MET A 159 3.74 -2.09 10.16
CA MET A 159 4.41 -0.81 9.86
C MET A 159 3.42 0.33 9.62
N ALA A 160 2.28 0.06 8.98
CA ALA A 160 1.19 1.04 8.89
C ALA A 160 0.61 1.32 10.28
N MET A 161 0.42 0.28 11.09
CA MET A 161 -0.01 0.39 12.48
C MET A 161 1.05 1.07 13.36
N LYS A 162 2.35 0.90 13.15
CA LYS A 162 3.38 1.58 13.97
C LYS A 162 3.40 3.11 13.76
N GLY A 163 2.74 3.61 12.72
CA GLY A 163 2.44 5.03 12.54
C GLY A 163 1.27 5.54 13.38
N LEU A 164 0.53 4.65 14.05
CA LEU A 164 -0.66 4.93 14.85
C LEU A 164 -0.57 4.23 16.20
N LYS A 165 -0.83 4.96 17.29
CA LYS A 165 -1.05 4.30 18.58
C LYS A 165 -2.23 3.32 18.46
N GLU A 166 -2.02 2.11 18.98
CA GLU A 166 -2.98 1.08 19.38
C GLU A 166 -4.45 1.52 19.33
N ARG A 167 -5.25 0.98 18.40
CA ARG A 167 -6.71 0.93 18.55
C ARG A 167 -7.22 -0.41 18.02
N GLU A 168 -7.83 -1.16 18.93
CA GLU A 168 -8.58 -2.40 18.71
C GLU A 168 -10.02 -2.13 18.22
N GLU A 169 -10.33 -0.91 17.77
CA GLU A 169 -11.66 -0.53 17.30
C GLU A 169 -11.66 -0.36 15.77
N TYR A 170 -12.53 -1.10 15.09
CA TYR A 170 -12.73 -1.09 13.63
C TYR A 170 -13.33 0.23 13.08
N THR A 171 -13.25 1.31 13.84
CA THR A 171 -13.86 2.62 13.54
C THR A 171 -12.86 3.74 13.78
N TYR A 172 -12.84 4.73 12.89
CA TYR A 172 -11.96 5.89 12.98
C TYR A 172 -12.64 7.01 13.77
N SER A 173 -11.90 7.68 14.66
CA SER A 173 -12.38 8.89 15.33
C SER A 173 -12.56 10.05 14.33
N ASN A 174 -13.46 10.98 14.61
CA ASN A 174 -13.70 12.12 13.73
C ASN A 174 -12.42 12.94 13.50
N GLU A 175 -11.62 13.12 14.54
CA GLU A 175 -10.33 13.81 14.48
C GLU A 175 -9.31 13.06 13.60
N GLU A 176 -9.35 11.73 13.60
CA GLU A 176 -8.52 10.92 12.71
C GLU A 176 -8.88 11.13 11.25
N ILE A 177 -10.18 11.09 10.93
CA ILE A 177 -10.66 11.29 9.57
C ILE A 177 -10.37 12.72 9.10
N ASP A 178 -10.61 13.72 9.96
CA ASP A 178 -10.40 15.13 9.64
C ASP A 178 -8.96 15.44 9.25
N ARG A 179 -7.98 14.71 9.79
CA ARG A 179 -6.57 14.87 9.39
C ARG A 179 -6.30 14.51 7.94
N PHE A 180 -7.12 13.65 7.34
CA PHE A 180 -7.01 13.28 5.93
C PHE A 180 -7.77 14.25 5.01
N LEU A 181 -8.68 15.05 5.55
CA LEU A 181 -9.55 15.93 4.79
C LEU A 181 -9.02 17.38 4.74
N PRO A 182 -9.26 18.10 3.63
CA PRO A 182 -9.10 19.55 3.58
C PRO A 182 -9.93 20.24 4.67
N PRO A 183 -9.47 21.38 5.23
CA PRO A 183 -10.16 22.04 6.35
C PRO A 183 -11.65 22.28 6.17
N GLN A 184 -12.10 22.60 4.95
CA GLN A 184 -13.49 22.91 4.61
C GLN A 184 -14.40 21.69 4.51
N LEU A 185 -13.84 20.47 4.52
CA LEU A 185 -14.58 19.21 4.45
C LEU A 185 -14.52 18.45 5.79
N ARG A 186 -14.09 19.14 6.86
CA ARG A 186 -13.93 18.56 8.20
C ARG A 186 -15.18 18.73 9.03
N GLY A 187 -15.34 17.85 10.02
CA GLY A 187 -16.47 17.90 10.94
C GLY A 187 -17.83 17.61 10.30
N ARG A 188 -18.86 18.21 10.91
CA ARG A 188 -20.26 18.08 10.52
C ARG A 188 -20.61 19.11 9.45
N ILE A 189 -21.75 18.92 8.81
CA ILE A 189 -22.32 19.92 7.91
C ILE A 189 -22.82 21.08 8.78
N ASP A 190 -22.20 22.25 8.62
CA ASP A 190 -22.64 23.46 9.29
C ASP A 190 -24.01 23.88 8.73
N SER A 191 -24.93 24.24 9.63
CA SER A 191 -26.27 24.75 9.27
C SER A 191 -26.21 26.18 8.75
#